data_AF-A0A8N5ELW7-F1
#
_entry.id   AF-A0A8N5ELW7-F1
#
_cell.length_a   1.000
_cell.length_b   1.000
_cell.length_c   1.000
_cell.angle_alpha   90.00
_cell.angle_beta   90.00
_cell.angle_gamma   90.00
#
_symmetry.space_group_name_H-M   'P 1'
#
loop_
_entity.id
_entity.type
_entity.pdbx_description
1 polymer ?
#
loop_
_entity_poly.entity_id
_entity_poly.type
_entity_poly.pdbx_seq_one_letter_code
_entity_poly.pdbx_strand_id
1 'polypeptide(L)'
;MSLQKLGIKAGTYHANMDAKYKTKVHKGWATNQIQVVVATVAFGMGIDKPDVRFVIHHSMSKSMENYYQESGRAGRDDQKADCILYYGFGDIFRISSMVVMENVGQEKLYDMVSYCQNMNKCRRVLIAHHFDEVWDSANCNRMCDNCCRENEIAPLAGTCGSNQSIFWQDQPKISIEDRINPNPEKTVF
;
A
#
# COMPACT_ATOMS: atom_id res chain seq x y z
N MET A 1 3.78 13.28 -13.42
CA MET A 1 2.80 13.60 -14.50
C MET A 1 2.39 12.40 -15.36
N SER A 2 2.94 11.19 -15.19
CA SER A 2 2.66 10.05 -16.08
C SER A 2 1.19 9.63 -16.12
N LEU A 3 0.51 9.55 -14.97
CA LEU A 3 -0.92 9.20 -14.91
C LEU A 3 -1.82 10.25 -15.57
N GLN A 4 -1.50 11.54 -15.41
CA GLN A 4 -2.27 12.63 -16.02
C GLN A 4 -2.18 12.62 -17.54
N LYS A 5 -1.00 12.28 -18.10
CA LYS A 5 -0.81 12.09 -19.55
C LYS A 5 -1.68 10.95 -20.11
N LEU A 6 -2.04 9.98 -19.27
CA LEU A 6 -2.94 8.88 -19.60
C LEU A 6 -4.42 9.18 -19.30
N GLY A 7 -4.76 10.43 -18.97
CA GLY A 7 -6.13 10.88 -18.73
C GLY A 7 -6.66 10.65 -17.31
N ILE A 8 -5.84 10.16 -16.38
CA ILE A 8 -6.25 9.97 -14.98
C ILE A 8 -6.23 11.30 -14.24
N LYS A 9 -7.32 11.59 -13.50
CA LYS A 9 -7.41 12.76 -12.61
C LYS A 9 -6.59 12.53 -11.34
N ALA A 10 -5.27 12.64 -11.47
CA ALA A 10 -4.32 12.42 -10.38
C ALA A 10 -3.82 13.73 -9.77
N GLY A 11 -3.73 13.79 -8.44
CA GLY A 11 -3.04 14.82 -7.68
C GLY A 11 -1.77 14.27 -7.02
N THR A 12 -0.81 15.14 -6.69
CA THR A 12 0.38 14.78 -5.92
C THR A 12 0.32 15.38 -4.53
N TYR A 13 0.84 14.67 -3.51
CA TYR A 13 0.93 15.20 -2.16
C TYR A 13 2.24 14.79 -1.46
N HIS A 14 3.07 15.76 -1.08
CA HIS A 14 4.29 15.51 -0.29
C HIS A 14 4.62 16.68 0.64
N ALA A 15 5.50 16.44 1.61
CA ALA A 15 5.85 17.41 2.66
C ALA A 15 6.33 18.77 2.12
N ASN A 16 7.12 18.77 1.03
CA ASN A 16 7.69 19.99 0.45
C ASN A 16 6.72 20.81 -0.43
N MET A 17 5.44 20.42 -0.54
CA MET A 17 4.45 21.22 -1.26
C MET A 17 3.99 22.41 -0.42
N ASP A 18 3.73 23.52 -1.10
CA ASP A 18 3.10 24.70 -0.51
C ASP A 18 1.69 24.36 0.03
N ALA A 19 1.35 24.96 1.18
CA ALA A 19 0.13 24.67 1.93
C ALA A 19 -1.15 24.92 1.12
N LYS A 20 -1.16 25.92 0.24
CA LYS A 20 -2.30 26.22 -0.64
C LYS A 20 -2.55 25.07 -1.61
N TYR A 21 -1.48 24.48 -2.16
CA TYR A 21 -1.58 23.35 -3.08
C TYR A 21 -1.97 22.06 -2.36
N LYS A 22 -1.41 21.79 -1.16
CA LYS A 22 -1.85 20.67 -0.30
C LYS A 22 -3.35 20.73 -0.04
N THR A 23 -3.86 21.91 0.33
CA THR A 23 -5.29 22.13 0.57
C THR A 23 -6.13 21.90 -0.68
N LYS A 24 -5.67 22.37 -1.84
CA LYS A 24 -6.36 22.18 -3.12
C LYS A 24 -6.46 20.70 -3.48
N VAL A 25 -5.38 19.94 -3.36
CA VAL A 25 -5.35 18.50 -3.65
C VAL A 25 -6.28 17.75 -2.69
N HIS A 26 -6.16 18.02 -1.38
CA HIS A 26 -7.00 17.39 -0.37
C HIS A 26 -8.49 17.64 -0.62
N LYS A 27 -8.89 18.90 -0.84
CA LYS A 27 -10.29 19.25 -1.14
C LYS A 27 -10.78 18.63 -2.45
N GLY A 28 -9.97 18.65 -3.50
CA GLY A 28 -10.31 18.06 -4.78
C GLY A 28 -10.54 16.56 -4.68
N TRP A 29 -9.71 15.85 -3.92
CA TRP A 29 -9.88 14.41 -3.70
C TRP A 29 -11.07 14.09 -2.79
N ALA A 30 -11.24 14.84 -1.69
CA ALA A 30 -12.39 14.66 -0.80
C ALA A 30 -13.74 14.87 -1.52
N THR A 31 -13.79 15.75 -2.52
CA THR A 31 -14.98 16.05 -3.33
C THR A 31 -15.05 15.26 -4.65
N ASN A 32 -14.24 14.21 -4.81
CA ASN A 32 -14.18 13.34 -6.00
C ASN A 32 -13.83 14.06 -7.33
N GLN A 33 -13.29 15.28 -7.27
CA GLN A 33 -12.75 15.99 -8.45
C GLN A 33 -11.40 15.43 -8.88
N ILE A 34 -10.61 14.96 -7.91
CA ILE A 34 -9.38 14.19 -8.11
C ILE A 34 -9.72 12.74 -7.78
N GLN A 35 -9.46 11.84 -8.73
CA GLN A 35 -9.73 10.42 -8.57
C GLN A 35 -8.65 9.74 -7.70
N VAL A 36 -7.41 10.17 -7.84
CA VAL A 36 -6.25 9.50 -7.24
C VAL A 36 -5.29 10.52 -6.64
N VAL A 37 -4.79 10.26 -5.43
CA VAL A 37 -3.71 11.04 -4.84
C VAL A 37 -2.45 10.17 -4.75
N VAL A 38 -1.43 10.56 -5.50
CA VAL A 38 -0.09 9.98 -5.40
C VAL A 38 0.67 10.74 -4.31
N ALA A 39 0.95 10.06 -3.19
CA ALA A 39 1.47 10.71 -2.01
C ALA A 39 2.65 9.99 -1.37
N THR A 40 3.40 10.74 -0.56
CA THR A 40 4.26 10.15 0.47
C THR A 40 3.50 9.99 1.79
N VAL A 41 4.14 9.39 2.79
CA VAL A 41 3.64 9.29 4.19
C VAL A 41 3.13 10.61 4.79
N ALA A 42 3.49 11.76 4.21
CA ALA A 42 2.98 13.07 4.60
C ALA A 42 1.46 13.22 4.39
N PHE A 43 0.85 12.44 3.49
CA PHE A 43 -0.59 12.37 3.29
C PHE A 43 -1.19 11.35 4.24
N GLY A 44 -1.18 11.66 5.53
CA GLY A 44 -1.62 10.72 6.55
C GLY A 44 -2.41 11.31 7.72
N MET A 45 -2.04 12.51 8.17
CA MET A 45 -2.76 13.20 9.25
C MET A 45 -4.03 13.85 8.68
N GLY A 46 -5.19 13.49 9.25
CA GLY A 46 -6.48 14.14 8.95
C GLY A 46 -7.22 13.64 7.70
N ILE A 47 -6.77 12.54 7.08
CA ILE A 47 -7.56 11.86 6.04
C ILE A 47 -8.59 10.98 6.71
N ASP A 48 -9.85 11.34 6.49
CA ASP A 48 -11.01 10.60 6.95
C ASP A 48 -12.09 10.50 5.84
N LYS A 49 -11.65 10.08 4.65
CA LYS A 49 -12.55 9.78 3.54
C LYS A 49 -13.01 8.32 3.72
N PRO A 50 -14.32 8.07 3.93
CA PRO A 50 -14.79 6.71 4.23
C PRO A 50 -14.74 5.79 3.00
N ASP A 51 -14.91 6.36 1.81
CA ASP A 51 -15.14 5.66 0.55
C ASP A 51 -13.89 5.44 -0.32
N VAL A 52 -12.73 5.23 0.31
CA VAL A 52 -11.49 4.90 -0.42
C VAL A 52 -11.54 3.44 -0.88
N ARG A 53 -11.54 3.22 -2.20
CA ARG A 53 -11.71 1.89 -2.81
C ARG A 53 -10.43 1.12 -3.05
N PHE A 54 -9.31 1.80 -3.15
CA PHE A 54 -8.03 1.14 -3.25
C PHE A 54 -6.93 1.96 -2.59
N VAL A 55 -5.93 1.26 -2.09
CA VAL A 55 -4.65 1.83 -1.69
C VAL A 55 -3.56 1.03 -2.39
N ILE A 56 -2.74 1.69 -3.20
CA ILE A 56 -1.65 1.05 -3.95
C ILE A 56 -0.31 1.56 -3.41
N HIS A 57 0.47 0.67 -2.83
CA HIS A 57 1.85 0.91 -2.45
C HIS A 57 2.74 0.70 -3.68
N HIS A 58 3.24 1.79 -4.26
CA HIS A 58 4.18 1.76 -5.38
C HIS A 58 5.59 1.29 -4.95
N SER A 59 5.89 1.43 -3.67
CA SER A 59 7.08 0.85 -3.00
C SER A 59 6.60 0.26 -1.68
N MET A 60 7.26 -0.79 -1.19
CA MET A 60 6.98 -1.31 0.16
C MET A 60 7.23 -0.22 1.23
N SER A 61 6.48 -0.27 2.32
CA SER A 61 6.67 0.62 3.48
C SER A 61 7.94 0.24 4.26
N LYS A 62 8.44 1.11 5.14
CA LYS A 62 9.59 0.79 6.00
C LYS A 62 9.33 -0.27 7.07
N SER A 63 8.07 -0.53 7.39
CA SER A 63 7.68 -1.49 8.42
C SER A 63 6.25 -1.99 8.22
N MET A 64 5.92 -3.10 8.89
CA MET A 64 4.56 -3.66 8.92
C MET A 64 3.55 -2.69 9.54
N GLU A 65 3.93 -1.90 10.55
CA GLU A 65 3.03 -0.92 11.18
C GLU A 65 2.67 0.21 10.23
N ASN A 66 3.66 0.72 9.48
CA ASN A 66 3.42 1.73 8.44
C ASN A 66 2.48 1.18 7.37
N TYR A 67 2.76 -0.03 6.85
CA TYR A 67 1.90 -0.66 5.85
C TYR A 67 0.46 -0.85 6.36
N TYR A 68 0.28 -1.34 7.59
CA TYR A 68 -1.02 -1.53 8.20
C TYR A 68 -1.80 -0.20 8.33
N GLN A 69 -1.14 0.87 8.82
CA GLN A 69 -1.77 2.18 8.96
C GLN A 69 -2.12 2.82 7.61
N GLU A 70 -1.26 2.67 6.61
CA GLU A 70 -1.45 3.24 5.27
C GLU A 70 -2.55 2.50 4.51
N SER A 71 -2.52 1.17 4.50
CA SER A 71 -3.53 0.33 3.84
C SER A 71 -4.89 0.42 4.54
N GLY A 72 -4.93 0.59 5.86
CA GLY A 72 -6.15 0.80 6.66
C GLY A 72 -6.90 2.12 6.38
N ARG A 73 -6.46 2.90 5.39
CA ARG A 73 -7.23 4.04 4.87
C ARG A 73 -8.28 3.61 3.85
N ALA A 74 -8.14 2.42 3.27
CA ALA A 74 -9.14 1.85 2.37
C ALA A 74 -10.37 1.36 3.16
N GLY A 75 -11.56 1.47 2.57
CA GLY A 75 -12.74 0.72 3.05
C GLY A 75 -13.27 1.11 4.43
N ARG A 76 -13.15 2.38 4.83
CA ARG A 76 -13.67 2.87 6.14
C ARG A 76 -15.20 2.94 6.22
N ASP A 77 -15.88 2.75 5.11
CA ASP A 77 -17.33 2.53 5.00
C ASP A 77 -17.72 1.04 5.11
N ASP A 78 -16.78 0.18 5.52
CA ASP A 78 -16.90 -1.28 5.62
C ASP A 78 -17.25 -1.98 4.30
N GLN A 79 -17.18 -1.25 3.18
CA GLN A 79 -17.35 -1.82 1.85
C GLN A 79 -16.03 -2.40 1.35
N LYS A 80 -16.14 -3.29 0.37
CA LYS A 80 -14.97 -3.92 -0.24
C LYS A 80 -14.00 -2.86 -0.79
N ALA A 81 -12.72 -3.01 -0.44
CA ALA A 81 -11.63 -2.16 -0.90
C ALA A 81 -10.35 -2.98 -1.03
N ASP A 82 -9.48 -2.58 -1.97
CA ASP A 82 -8.28 -3.34 -2.33
C ASP A 82 -7.00 -2.63 -1.87
N CYS A 83 -6.14 -3.36 -1.17
CA CYS A 83 -4.82 -2.93 -0.74
C CYS A 83 -3.76 -3.70 -1.54
N ILE A 84 -3.07 -3.00 -2.42
CA ILE A 84 -2.15 -3.61 -3.39
C ILE A 84 -0.74 -3.14 -3.10
N LEU A 85 0.20 -4.06 -2.92
CA LEU A 85 1.61 -3.74 -2.71
C LEU A 85 2.45 -4.23 -3.89
N TYR A 86 3.21 -3.32 -4.50
CA TYR A 86 4.25 -3.66 -5.45
C TYR A 86 5.59 -3.83 -4.75
N TYR A 87 6.12 -5.05 -4.80
CA TYR A 87 7.40 -5.39 -4.22
C TYR A 87 8.48 -5.42 -5.32
N GLY A 88 9.55 -4.66 -5.10
CA GLY A 88 10.73 -4.67 -5.96
C GLY A 88 12.02 -4.78 -5.14
N PHE A 89 12.95 -5.64 -5.58
CA PHE A 89 14.20 -5.90 -4.87
C PHE A 89 15.03 -4.64 -4.59
N GLY A 90 15.05 -3.69 -5.54
CA GLY A 90 15.75 -2.41 -5.37
C GLY A 90 15.19 -1.52 -4.26
N ASP A 91 13.93 -1.70 -3.85
CA ASP A 91 13.34 -0.95 -2.74
C ASP A 91 14.00 -1.29 -1.40
N ILE A 92 14.53 -2.53 -1.25
CA ILE A 92 15.16 -2.99 0.00
C ILE A 92 16.36 -2.11 0.34
N PHE A 93 17.29 -1.95 -0.60
CA PHE A 93 18.50 -1.16 -0.37
C PHE A 93 18.18 0.31 -0.14
N ARG A 94 17.26 0.86 -0.94
CA ARG A 94 16.86 2.26 -0.82
C ARG A 94 16.23 2.56 0.54
N ILE A 95 15.37 1.66 1.04
CA ILE A 95 14.73 1.84 2.34
C ILE A 95 15.71 1.59 3.48
N SER A 96 16.57 0.56 3.35
CA SER A 96 17.63 0.27 4.32
C SER A 96 18.54 1.49 4.57
N SER A 97 18.92 2.22 3.51
CA SER A 97 19.73 3.43 3.65
C SER A 97 19.04 4.58 4.39
N MET A 98 17.70 4.66 4.38
CA MET A 98 16.96 5.71 5.09
C MET A 98 16.74 5.39 6.56
N VAL A 99 16.54 4.11 6.88
CA VAL A 99 16.26 3.67 8.26
C VAL A 99 17.53 3.36 9.05
N VAL A 100 18.72 3.59 8.47
CA VAL A 100 20.02 3.29 9.08
C VAL A 100 20.25 4.01 10.42
N MET A 101 19.63 5.18 10.60
CA MET A 101 19.72 5.96 11.85
C MET A 101 18.59 5.62 12.84
N GLU A 102 17.65 4.76 12.48
CA GLU A 102 16.56 4.31 13.36
C GLU A 102 17.02 3.06 14.12
N ASN A 103 16.94 3.05 15.47
CA ASN A 103 17.48 1.98 16.33
C ASN A 103 17.08 0.54 15.92
N VAL A 104 15.84 0.36 15.46
CA VAL A 104 15.27 -0.93 15.01
C VAL A 104 14.78 -0.85 13.56
N GLY A 105 15.30 0.11 12.79
CA GLY A 105 14.82 0.40 11.43
C GLY A 105 15.04 -0.76 10.46
N GLN A 106 16.23 -1.38 10.52
CA GLN A 106 16.55 -2.51 9.64
C GLN A 106 15.76 -3.77 9.98
N GLU A 107 15.55 -4.04 11.26
CA GLU A 107 14.73 -5.18 11.72
C GLU A 107 13.30 -5.06 11.19
N LYS A 108 12.66 -3.92 11.42
CA LYS A 108 11.31 -3.61 10.92
C LYS A 108 11.19 -3.70 9.40
N LEU A 109 12.22 -3.28 8.68
CA LEU A 109 12.28 -3.42 7.23
C LEU A 109 12.30 -4.90 6.81
N TYR A 110 13.07 -5.74 7.51
CA TYR A 110 13.11 -7.17 7.20
C TYR A 110 11.82 -7.91 7.53
N ASP A 111 11.05 -7.45 8.52
CA ASP A 111 9.69 -7.96 8.74
C ASP A 111 8.78 -7.66 7.54
N MET A 112 8.84 -6.43 7.00
CA MET A 112 8.10 -6.04 5.81
C MET A 112 8.54 -6.84 4.56
N VAL A 113 9.84 -7.09 4.41
CA VAL A 113 10.37 -7.94 3.34
C VAL A 113 9.85 -9.38 3.48
N SER A 114 9.84 -9.91 4.70
CA SER A 114 9.34 -11.26 5.01
C SER A 114 7.84 -11.39 4.70
N TYR A 115 7.05 -10.36 5.01
CA TYR A 115 5.65 -10.29 4.60
C TYR A 115 5.51 -10.35 3.07
N CYS A 116 6.32 -9.58 2.34
CA CYS A 116 6.28 -9.57 0.87
C CYS A 116 6.63 -10.95 0.28
N GLN A 117 7.68 -11.60 0.78
CA GLN A 117 8.16 -12.91 0.33
C GLN A 117 7.29 -14.11 0.70
N ASN A 118 6.35 -13.94 1.62
CA ASN A 118 5.47 -15.02 1.98
C ASN A 118 4.41 -15.28 0.90
N MET A 119 4.44 -16.47 0.28
CA MET A 119 3.49 -16.87 -0.77
C MET A 119 2.42 -17.86 -0.28
N ASN A 120 2.52 -18.33 0.97
CA ASN A 120 1.76 -19.50 1.45
C ASN A 120 0.85 -19.18 2.63
N LYS A 121 1.25 -18.25 3.51
CA LYS A 121 0.45 -17.89 4.70
C LYS A 121 -0.56 -16.79 4.34
N CYS A 122 -1.76 -16.90 4.89
CA CYS A 122 -2.77 -15.83 4.83
C CYS A 122 -2.18 -14.48 5.24
N ARG A 123 -2.45 -13.41 4.46
CA ARG A 123 -1.94 -12.06 4.76
C ARG A 123 -2.40 -11.53 6.13
N ARG A 124 -3.65 -11.81 6.52
CA ARG A 124 -4.19 -11.43 7.85
C ARG A 124 -3.50 -12.16 9.00
N VAL A 125 -3.11 -13.42 8.82
CA VAL A 125 -2.34 -14.17 9.83
C VAL A 125 -0.96 -13.56 10.03
N LEU A 126 -0.30 -13.15 8.94
CA LEU A 126 1.00 -12.48 9.02
C LEU A 126 0.92 -11.13 9.75
N ILE A 127 -0.12 -10.34 9.46
CA ILE A 127 -0.37 -9.08 10.15
C ILE A 127 -0.67 -9.32 11.63
N ALA A 128 -1.59 -10.23 11.96
CA ALA A 128 -1.95 -10.55 13.34
C ALA A 128 -0.74 -11.00 14.16
N HIS A 129 0.11 -11.89 13.60
CA HIS A 129 1.34 -12.32 14.24
C HIS A 129 2.31 -11.16 14.52
N HIS A 130 2.38 -10.15 13.64
CA HIS A 130 3.21 -8.96 13.88
C HIS A 130 2.75 -8.13 15.08
N PHE A 131 1.45 -8.12 15.36
CA PHE A 131 0.84 -7.39 16.47
C PHE A 131 0.57 -8.26 17.71
N ASP A 132 1.18 -9.44 17.78
CA ASP A 132 0.96 -10.43 18.85
C ASP A 132 -0.52 -10.82 19.04
N GLU A 133 -1.31 -10.75 17.97
CA GLU A 133 -2.72 -11.15 17.93
C GLU A 133 -2.88 -12.58 17.39
N VAL A 134 -3.89 -13.29 17.91
CA VAL A 134 -4.25 -14.63 17.44
C VAL A 134 -5.34 -14.51 16.37
N TRP A 135 -5.06 -14.97 15.15
CA TRP A 135 -6.01 -14.96 14.03
C TRP A 135 -6.14 -16.34 13.38
N ASP A 136 -7.38 -16.82 13.23
CA ASP A 136 -7.68 -18.03 12.47
C ASP A 136 -7.75 -17.72 10.97
N SER A 137 -6.89 -18.37 10.18
CA SER A 137 -6.88 -18.29 8.72
C SER A 137 -8.24 -18.57 8.07
N ALA A 138 -9.09 -19.41 8.67
CA ALA A 138 -10.43 -19.72 8.17
C ALA A 138 -11.32 -18.46 8.07
N ASN A 139 -11.10 -17.47 8.94
CA ASN A 139 -11.84 -16.20 8.96
C ASN A 139 -11.39 -15.22 7.87
N CYS A 140 -10.38 -15.56 7.06
CA CYS A 140 -9.96 -14.74 5.94
C CYS A 140 -11.00 -14.69 4.81
N ASN A 141 -11.82 -15.73 4.65
CA ASN A 141 -12.87 -15.81 3.63
C ASN A 141 -12.37 -15.51 2.20
N ARG A 142 -11.16 -15.99 1.84
CA ARG A 142 -10.49 -15.75 0.54
C ARG A 142 -10.32 -14.25 0.19
N MET A 143 -10.14 -13.41 1.21
CA MET A 143 -9.96 -11.96 1.04
C MET A 143 -8.48 -11.54 1.00
N CYS A 144 -7.57 -12.43 0.60
CA CYS A 144 -6.18 -12.10 0.24
C CYS A 144 -5.67 -13.02 -0.87
N ASP A 145 -4.64 -12.58 -1.58
CA ASP A 145 -3.98 -13.30 -2.67
C ASP A 145 -3.57 -14.73 -2.29
N ASN A 146 -2.90 -14.94 -1.15
CA ASN A 146 -2.42 -16.27 -0.75
C ASN A 146 -3.58 -17.25 -0.48
N CYS A 147 -4.66 -16.82 0.19
CA CYS A 147 -5.86 -17.65 0.38
C CYS A 147 -6.67 -17.86 -0.90
N CYS A 148 -6.48 -17.03 -1.93
CA CYS A 148 -7.05 -17.29 -3.24
C CYS A 148 -6.24 -18.32 -4.05
N ARG A 149 -4.95 -18.49 -3.75
CA ARG A 149 -4.03 -19.39 -4.46
C ARG A 149 -4.08 -20.84 -4.01
N GLU A 150 -4.73 -21.16 -2.89
CA GLU A 150 -4.80 -22.54 -2.37
C GLU A 150 -5.39 -23.50 -3.44
N ASN A 151 -4.47 -24.25 -4.05
CA ASN A 151 -4.54 -25.45 -4.90
C ASN A 151 -5.81 -25.69 -5.76
N GLU A 152 -5.56 -26.03 -7.02
CA GLU A 152 -6.52 -26.42 -8.09
C GLU A 152 -7.41 -27.66 -7.80
N ILE A 153 -7.73 -27.99 -6.55
CA ILE A 153 -8.60 -29.12 -6.19
C ILE A 153 -9.72 -28.64 -5.25
N ALA A 154 -10.61 -27.80 -5.77
CA ALA A 154 -11.99 -27.70 -5.29
C ALA A 154 -12.84 -26.96 -6.33
N PRO A 155 -13.77 -27.63 -7.04
CA PRO A 155 -14.77 -26.95 -7.85
C PRO A 155 -15.89 -26.49 -6.91
N LEU A 156 -15.67 -25.39 -6.18
CA LEU A 156 -16.77 -24.66 -5.55
C LEU A 156 -16.69 -23.20 -5.97
N ALA A 157 -17.69 -22.85 -6.78
CA ALA A 157 -17.95 -21.55 -7.34
C ALA A 157 -17.92 -20.46 -6.25
N GLY A 158 -16.84 -19.71 -6.21
CA GLY A 158 -16.72 -18.48 -5.44
C GLY A 158 -15.72 -17.58 -6.16
N THR A 159 -16.16 -16.42 -6.62
CA THR A 159 -15.30 -15.42 -7.25
C THR A 159 -14.23 -14.99 -6.24
N CYS A 160 -12.95 -15.20 -6.53
CA CYS A 160 -11.87 -14.66 -5.71
C CYS A 160 -12.01 -13.13 -5.66
N GLY A 161 -12.07 -12.57 -4.45
CA GLY A 161 -12.19 -11.15 -4.20
C GLY A 161 -11.02 -10.64 -3.36
N SER A 162 -9.79 -10.83 -3.82
CA SER A 162 -8.58 -10.49 -3.06
C SER A 162 -8.49 -8.99 -2.73
N ASN A 163 -8.82 -8.62 -1.49
CA ASN A 163 -8.66 -7.26 -0.97
C ASN A 163 -7.22 -6.93 -0.54
N GLN A 164 -6.33 -7.92 -0.49
CA GLN A 164 -4.91 -7.72 -0.22
C GLN A 164 -4.10 -8.53 -1.22
N SER A 165 -3.28 -7.86 -2.01
CA SER A 165 -2.53 -8.48 -3.11
C SER A 165 -1.11 -7.95 -3.16
N ILE A 166 -0.13 -8.85 -3.30
CA ILE A 166 1.26 -8.48 -3.57
C ILE A 166 1.63 -8.86 -5.00
N PHE A 167 2.11 -7.87 -5.74
CA PHE A 167 2.65 -8.05 -7.09
C PHE A 167 4.16 -7.87 -7.08
N TRP A 168 4.85 -8.88 -7.60
CA TRP A 168 6.28 -8.89 -7.82
C TRP A 168 6.57 -8.09 -9.10
N GLN A 169 7.39 -7.04 -8.99
CA GLN A 169 7.80 -6.29 -10.17
C GLN A 169 9.13 -6.83 -10.71
N ASP A 170 9.04 -7.60 -11.80
CA ASP A 170 10.20 -8.09 -12.55
C ASP A 170 10.70 -7.09 -13.61
N GLN A 171 10.06 -5.92 -13.72
CA GLN A 171 10.38 -4.87 -14.69
C GLN A 171 10.84 -3.59 -13.99
N PRO A 172 11.74 -2.78 -14.59
CA PRO A 172 12.10 -1.48 -14.06
C PRO A 172 10.84 -0.60 -13.97
N LYS A 173 10.59 -0.05 -12.77
CA LYS A 173 9.48 0.89 -12.51
C LYS A 173 9.47 1.96 -13.60
N ILE A 174 8.31 2.21 -14.22
CA ILE A 174 8.12 3.39 -15.06
C ILE A 174 8.64 4.56 -14.24
N SER A 175 9.70 5.20 -14.72
CA SER A 175 10.24 6.41 -14.13
C SER A 175 9.14 7.47 -14.21
N ILE A 176 8.37 7.58 -13.14
CA ILE A 176 7.77 8.86 -12.81
C ILE A 176 8.99 9.75 -12.60
N GLU A 177 9.36 10.50 -13.63
CA GLU A 177 10.50 11.42 -13.60
C GLU A 177 10.33 12.38 -12.44
N ASP A 178 10.93 12.03 -11.30
CA ASP A 178 10.86 12.82 -10.09
C ASP A 178 12.24 13.42 -9.83
N ARG A 179 12.49 14.59 -10.43
CA ARG A 179 13.44 15.58 -9.88
C ARG A 179 12.88 16.25 -8.61
N ILE A 180 12.14 15.51 -7.79
CA ILE A 180 11.52 16.04 -6.57
C ILE A 180 11.55 14.95 -5.50
N ASN A 181 12.52 15.11 -4.59
CA ASN A 181 12.53 14.58 -3.22
C ASN A 181 12.86 13.08 -3.04
N PRO A 182 13.94 12.72 -2.30
CA PRO A 182 14.35 11.34 -2.06
C PRO A 182 13.44 10.52 -1.14
N ASN A 183 12.23 10.97 -0.79
CA ASN A 183 11.33 10.20 0.07
C ASN A 183 10.53 9.17 -0.76
N PRO A 184 10.77 7.85 -0.65
CA PRO A 184 10.42 6.92 -1.71
C PRO A 184 9.26 5.98 -1.39
N GLU A 185 8.69 6.07 -0.19
CA GLU A 185 7.40 5.46 0.13
C GLU A 185 6.33 6.26 -0.61
N LYS A 186 5.93 5.74 -1.77
CA LYS A 186 4.86 6.32 -2.57
C LYS A 186 3.65 5.42 -2.44
N THR A 187 2.59 6.00 -1.90
CA THR A 187 1.30 5.35 -1.74
C THR A 187 0.28 6.14 -2.54
N VAL A 188 -0.60 5.40 -3.21
CA VAL A 188 -1.62 5.94 -4.07
C VAL A 188 -2.96 5.64 -3.41
N PHE A 189 -3.72 6.69 -3.12
CA PHE A 189 -5.04 6.66 -2.49
C PHE A 189 -6.14 7.06 -3.46
#